data_AF-A0A7Z9UEF8-F1
#
_entry.id   AF-A0A7Z9UEF8-F1
#
_cell.length_a   1.000
_cell.length_b   1.000
_cell.length_c   1.000
_cell.angle_alpha   90.00
_cell.angle_beta   90.00
_cell.angle_gamma   90.00
#
_symmetry.space_group_name_H-M   'P 1'
#
loop_
_entity.id
_entity.type
_entity.pdbx_description
1 polymer ?
#
loop_
_entity_poly.entity_id
_entity_poly.type
_entity_poly.pdbx_seq_one_letter_code
_entity_poly.pdbx_strand_id
1 'polypeptide(L)'
;MAAWLLAPQFTRSCHRQTPLTACKSNLKNIGTALEMYSTDWSGHYPPNLNLLTPNYLKTLPECLNAERVTYRIATGLNAPLNHGRFQDYYLVECTGTSHQDVNIPADYPKYTGIMGLIEQ
;
A
#
# COMPACT_ATOMS: atom_id res chain seq x y z
N MET A 1 30.97 -47.89 -13.95
CA MET A 1 30.61 -46.58 -14.52
C MET A 1 29.45 -46.03 -13.70
N ALA A 2 29.67 -45.00 -12.88
CA ALA A 2 28.62 -44.39 -12.07
C ALA A 2 28.29 -43.02 -12.67
N ALA A 3 27.11 -42.91 -13.28
CA ALA A 3 26.60 -41.65 -13.81
C ALA A 3 25.93 -40.87 -12.66
N TRP A 4 26.57 -39.78 -12.25
CA TRP A 4 26.00 -38.84 -11.29
C TRP A 4 24.99 -37.96 -12.02
N LEU A 5 23.70 -38.16 -11.73
CA LEU A 5 22.64 -37.28 -12.19
C LEU A 5 22.74 -35.95 -11.42
N LEU A 6 23.25 -34.92 -12.10
CA LEU A 6 23.14 -33.54 -11.63
C LEU A 6 21.66 -33.14 -11.72
N ALA A 7 20.92 -33.30 -10.62
CA ALA A 7 19.61 -32.69 -10.51
C ALA A 7 19.79 -31.16 -10.47
N PRO A 8 19.15 -30.38 -11.35
CA PRO A 8 19.16 -28.94 -11.24
C PRO A 8 18.47 -28.56 -9.93
N GLN A 9 19.19 -27.78 -9.14
CA GLN A 9 18.64 -27.16 -7.94
C GLN A 9 17.56 -26.20 -8.41
N PHE A 10 16.29 -26.50 -8.15
CA PHE A 10 15.21 -25.53 -8.34
C PHE A 10 15.43 -24.42 -7.33
N THR A 11 16.20 -23.40 -7.70
CA THR A 11 16.28 -22.16 -6.93
C THR A 11 14.90 -21.55 -6.98
N ARG A 12 14.18 -21.62 -5.86
CA ARG A 12 13.01 -20.80 -5.60
C ARG A 12 13.50 -19.36 -5.69
N SER A 13 13.26 -18.71 -6.83
CA SER A 13 13.50 -17.28 -6.97
C SER A 13 12.57 -16.58 -5.99
N CYS A 14 13.07 -16.27 -4.79
CA CYS A 14 12.46 -15.26 -3.93
C CYS A 14 12.47 -14.00 -4.78
N HIS A 15 11.33 -13.66 -5.36
CA HIS A 15 11.18 -12.42 -6.10
C HIS A 15 11.35 -11.31 -5.06
N ARG A 16 12.59 -10.86 -4.84
CA ARG A 16 12.89 -9.68 -4.03
C ARG A 16 12.22 -8.53 -4.75
N GLN A 17 11.01 -8.18 -4.30
CA GLN A 17 10.34 -6.98 -4.74
C GLN A 17 11.25 -5.80 -4.40
N THR A 18 11.37 -4.85 -5.32
CA THR A 18 12.04 -3.58 -5.02
C THR A 18 11.27 -2.88 -3.89
N PRO A 19 11.92 -2.04 -3.06
CA PRO A 19 11.24 -1.32 -1.99
C PRO A 19 10.00 -0.54 -2.48
N LEU A 20 10.07 0.03 -3.69
CA LEU A 20 8.93 0.71 -4.32
C LEU A 20 7.80 -0.25 -4.69
N THR A 21 8.09 -1.41 -5.29
CA THR A 21 7.07 -2.43 -5.63
C THR A 21 6.39 -2.97 -4.37
N ALA A 22 7.13 -3.14 -3.28
CA ALA A 22 6.57 -3.53 -1.99
C ALA A 22 5.68 -2.42 -1.41
N CYS A 23 6.11 -1.15 -1.47
CA CYS A 23 5.30 -0.01 -1.03
C CYS A 23 3.97 0.09 -1.80
N LYS A 24 4.01 -0.09 -3.13
CA LYS A 24 2.80 -0.14 -3.98
C LYS A 24 1.87 -1.30 -3.58
N SER A 25 2.42 -2.46 -3.23
CA SER A 25 1.65 -3.60 -2.75
C SER A 25 1.03 -3.35 -1.37
N ASN A 26 1.77 -2.68 -0.47
CA ASN A 26 1.26 -2.28 0.83
C ASN A 26 0.07 -1.31 0.70
N LEU A 27 0.15 -0.33 -0.21
CA LEU A 27 -0.96 0.58 -0.49
C LEU A 27 -2.21 -0.16 -0.97
N LYS A 28 -2.06 -1.16 -1.84
CA LYS A 28 -3.18 -2.01 -2.29
C LYS A 28 -3.79 -2.79 -1.13
N ASN A 29 -2.96 -3.37 -0.27
CA ASN A 29 -3.44 -4.10 0.91
C ASN A 29 -4.20 -3.18 1.89
N ILE A 30 -3.70 -1.96 2.11
CA ILE A 30 -4.40 -0.94 2.91
C ILE A 30 -5.73 -0.55 2.22
N GLY A 31 -5.72 -0.36 0.91
CA GLY A 31 -6.94 -0.09 0.13
C GLY A 31 -7.98 -1.18 0.32
N THR A 32 -7.61 -2.46 0.15
CA THR A 32 -8.52 -3.59 0.41
C THR A 32 -9.07 -3.58 1.83
N ALA A 33 -8.24 -3.30 2.83
CA ALA A 33 -8.68 -3.19 4.22
C ALA A 33 -9.67 -2.03 4.44
N LEU A 34 -9.49 -0.91 3.73
CA LEU A 34 -10.44 0.21 3.75
C LEU A 34 -11.77 -0.15 3.12
N GLU A 35 -11.78 -0.92 2.02
CA GLU A 35 -13.03 -1.41 1.41
C GLU A 35 -13.77 -2.41 2.31
N MET A 36 -13.04 -3.26 3.02
CA MET A 36 -13.63 -4.14 4.03
C MET A 36 -14.23 -3.33 5.18
N TYR A 37 -13.50 -2.33 5.68
CA TYR A 37 -14.01 -1.43 6.73
C TYR A 37 -15.28 -0.71 6.25
N SER A 38 -15.28 -0.15 5.05
CA SER A 38 -16.44 0.59 4.53
C SER A 38 -17.67 -0.31 4.41
N THR A 39 -17.48 -1.58 4.02
CA THR A 39 -18.57 -2.58 3.97
C THR A 39 -19.23 -2.77 5.34
N ASP A 40 -18.44 -2.85 6.42
CA ASP A 40 -18.96 -3.00 7.78
C ASP A 40 -19.52 -1.69 8.37
N TRP A 41 -19.04 -0.54 7.89
CA TRP A 41 -19.34 0.80 8.43
C TRP A 41 -20.22 1.64 7.50
N SER A 42 -21.17 1.02 6.81
CA SER A 42 -22.20 1.70 6.00
C SER A 42 -21.63 2.61 4.90
N GLY A 43 -20.50 2.23 4.31
CA GLY A 43 -19.81 2.99 3.26
C GLY A 43 -18.78 4.00 3.78
N HIS A 44 -18.68 4.23 5.08
CA HIS A 44 -17.76 5.23 5.64
C HIS A 44 -16.34 4.71 5.82
N TYR A 45 -15.36 5.59 5.58
CA TYR A 45 -13.95 5.30 5.80
C TYR A 45 -13.46 5.81 7.16
N PRO A 46 -12.49 5.12 7.79
CA PRO A 46 -11.99 5.50 9.10
C PRO A 46 -11.19 6.81 9.03
N PRO A 47 -11.21 7.64 10.09
CA PRO A 47 -10.40 8.86 10.15
C PRO A 47 -8.89 8.61 10.29
N ASN A 48 -8.48 7.39 10.65
CA ASN A 48 -7.08 7.01 10.78
C ASN A 48 -6.86 5.51 10.51
N LEU A 49 -5.65 5.14 10.09
CA LEU A 49 -5.32 3.76 9.70
C LEU A 49 -5.27 2.77 10.88
N ASN A 50 -5.14 3.24 12.13
CA ASN A 50 -5.06 2.34 13.29
C ASN A 50 -6.37 1.56 13.51
N LEU A 51 -7.50 2.10 13.05
CA LEU A 51 -8.81 1.42 13.11
C LEU A 51 -8.90 0.21 12.16
N LEU A 52 -7.94 0.04 11.23
CA LEU A 52 -7.87 -1.16 10.40
C LEU A 52 -7.29 -2.35 11.16
N THR A 53 -6.51 -2.12 12.22
CA THR A 53 -5.90 -3.18 13.01
C THR A 53 -6.68 -3.44 14.30
N PRO A 54 -6.79 -4.70 14.76
CA PRO A 54 -6.29 -5.93 14.13
C PRO A 54 -7.29 -6.58 13.16
N ASN A 55 -8.48 -6.00 12.98
CA ASN A 55 -9.63 -6.68 12.37
C ASN A 55 -9.53 -6.83 10.84
N TYR A 56 -8.97 -5.82 10.16
CA TYR A 56 -8.86 -5.76 8.70
C TYR A 56 -7.42 -5.95 8.23
N LEU A 57 -6.45 -5.55 9.06
CA LEU A 57 -5.02 -5.81 8.90
C LEU A 57 -4.47 -6.39 10.20
N LYS A 58 -3.58 -7.37 10.11
CA LYS A 58 -2.87 -7.90 11.29
C LYS A 58 -2.02 -6.81 11.96
N THR A 59 -1.27 -6.08 11.15
CA THR A 59 -0.45 -4.93 11.52
C THR A 59 -0.45 -3.94 10.36
N LEU A 60 -0.17 -2.67 10.65
CA LEU A 60 0.11 -1.71 9.59
C LEU A 60 1.44 -2.07 8.92
N PRO A 61 1.50 -2.14 7.59
CA PRO A 61 2.74 -2.44 6.90
C PRO A 61 3.72 -1.28 7.04
N GLU A 62 5.01 -1.60 7.04
CA GLU A 62 6.09 -0.62 6.98
C GLU A 62 6.46 -0.35 5.52
N CYS A 63 6.94 0.85 5.23
CA CYS A 63 7.62 1.11 3.97
C CYS A 63 9.04 0.53 4.06
N LEU A 64 9.37 -0.41 3.18
CA LEU A 64 10.68 -1.07 3.19
C LEU A 64 11.85 -0.10 2.98
N ASN A 65 11.64 1.01 2.27
CA ASN A 65 12.71 2.00 2.07
C ASN A 65 12.90 2.94 3.27
N ALA A 66 11.84 3.16 4.04
CA ALA A 66 11.85 4.03 5.21
C ALA A 66 12.08 3.28 6.54
N GLU A 67 11.96 1.95 6.50
CA GLU A 67 12.07 1.02 7.64
C GLU A 67 11.15 1.40 8.80
N ARG A 68 9.96 1.93 8.48
CA ARG A 68 8.91 2.31 9.42
C ARG A 68 7.57 2.47 8.74
N VAL A 69 6.48 2.61 9.51
CA VAL A 69 5.17 2.99 8.98
C VAL A 69 5.20 4.45 8.53
N THR A 70 4.95 4.68 7.23
CA THR A 70 4.92 6.03 6.62
C THR A 70 3.57 6.36 6.00
N TYR A 71 2.58 5.48 6.09
CA TYR A 71 1.31 5.66 5.40
C TYR A 71 0.39 6.63 6.14
N ARG A 72 -0.17 7.59 5.41
CA ARG A 72 -1.16 8.54 5.92
C ARG A 72 -2.45 8.44 5.11
N ILE A 73 -3.57 8.57 5.79
CA ILE A 73 -4.90 8.65 5.17
C ILE A 73 -5.47 10.06 5.27
N ALA A 74 -6.17 10.49 4.22
CA ALA A 74 -7.04 11.64 4.20
C ALA A 74 -8.42 11.20 3.71
N THR A 75 -9.50 11.61 4.39
CA THR A 75 -10.87 11.22 4.07
C THR A 75 -11.81 12.41 3.91
N GLY A 76 -12.95 12.18 3.25
CA GLY A 76 -14.04 13.15 3.14
C GLY A 76 -13.94 14.10 1.95
N LEU A 77 -14.84 15.08 1.91
CA LEU A 77 -15.01 16.02 0.81
C LEU A 77 -13.77 16.85 0.48
N ASN A 78 -12.95 17.13 1.49
CA ASN A 78 -11.76 17.98 1.37
C ASN A 78 -10.47 17.15 1.22
N ALA A 79 -10.58 15.83 1.07
CA ALA A 79 -9.42 14.98 0.83
C ALA A 79 -8.72 15.39 -0.49
N PRO A 80 -7.37 15.35 -0.54
CA PRO A 80 -6.64 15.64 -1.77
C PRO A 80 -7.07 14.70 -2.90
N LEU A 81 -7.08 15.21 -4.14
CA LEU A 81 -7.48 14.49 -5.36
C LEU A 81 -8.97 14.06 -5.42
N ASN A 82 -9.82 14.49 -4.47
CA ASN A 82 -11.27 14.27 -4.50
C ASN A 82 -11.99 15.28 -5.41
N HIS A 83 -11.65 15.33 -6.70
CA HIS A 83 -12.26 16.28 -7.64
C HIS A 83 -13.77 16.11 -7.82
N GLY A 84 -14.28 14.88 -7.62
CA GLY A 84 -15.71 14.58 -7.67
C GLY A 84 -16.49 14.95 -6.40
N ARG A 85 -15.80 15.42 -5.35
CA ARG A 85 -16.39 15.78 -4.04
C ARG A 85 -17.24 14.65 -3.45
N PHE A 86 -16.74 13.42 -3.51
CA PHE A 86 -17.41 12.27 -2.89
C PHE A 86 -17.29 12.35 -1.36
N GLN A 87 -18.40 12.13 -0.66
CA GLN A 87 -18.41 12.12 0.81
C GLN A 87 -17.56 10.96 1.34
N ASP A 88 -17.77 9.77 0.77
CA ASP A 88 -17.05 8.55 1.10
C ASP A 88 -15.86 8.40 0.15
N TYR A 89 -14.84 9.21 0.40
CA TYR A 89 -13.58 9.20 -0.32
C TYR A 89 -12.41 9.01 0.64
N TYR A 90 -11.39 8.29 0.19
CA TYR A 90 -10.11 8.26 0.84
C TYR A 90 -8.95 8.40 -0.16
N LEU A 91 -7.87 8.98 0.35
CA LEU A 91 -6.55 8.92 -0.23
C LEU A 91 -5.59 8.37 0.82
N VAL A 92 -4.80 7.36 0.45
CA VAL A 92 -3.67 6.88 1.23
C VAL A 92 -2.38 7.19 0.48
N GLU A 93 -1.38 7.72 1.17
CA GLU A 93 -0.09 8.05 0.58
C GLU A 93 1.07 7.55 1.45
N CYS A 94 2.18 7.17 0.80
CA CYS A 94 3.45 6.93 1.48
C CYS A 94 4.14 8.28 1.70
N THR A 95 4.26 8.73 2.95
CA THR A 95 4.76 10.07 3.27
C THR A 95 6.28 10.19 3.23
N GLY A 96 6.76 11.42 3.04
CA GLY A 96 8.16 11.79 3.06
C GLY A 96 8.88 11.49 1.75
N THR A 97 10.21 11.41 1.81
CA THR A 97 11.11 11.30 0.66
C THR A 97 11.59 9.88 0.39
N SER A 98 10.84 8.89 0.90
CA SER A 98 11.21 7.47 0.96
C SER A 98 11.39 6.80 -0.40
N HIS A 99 11.20 7.47 -1.52
CA HIS A 99 11.40 6.89 -2.86
C HIS A 99 12.14 7.84 -3.81
N GLN A 100 12.81 8.87 -3.28
CA GLN A 100 13.58 9.83 -4.08
C GLN A 100 14.76 9.20 -4.82
N ASP A 101 15.34 8.13 -4.27
CA ASP A 101 16.44 7.36 -4.88
C ASP A 101 16.05 6.73 -6.22
N VAL A 102 14.75 6.53 -6.45
CA VAL A 102 14.16 6.04 -7.69
C VAL A 102 13.34 7.11 -8.42
N ASN A 103 13.66 8.38 -8.19
CA ASN A 103 13.03 9.56 -8.81
C ASN A 103 11.51 9.69 -8.57
N ILE A 104 11.00 9.12 -7.49
CA ILE A 104 9.62 9.34 -7.07
C ILE A 104 9.57 10.56 -6.14
N PRO A 105 8.69 11.54 -6.41
CA PRO A 105 8.58 12.71 -5.55
C PRO A 105 8.14 12.40 -4.12
N ALA A 106 8.29 13.41 -3.26
CA ALA A 106 7.85 13.30 -1.88
C ALA A 106 6.34 13.01 -1.82
N ASP A 107 5.95 12.25 -0.80
CA ASP A 107 4.58 11.83 -0.53
C ASP A 107 3.97 10.92 -1.63
N TYR A 108 4.80 10.21 -2.39
CA TYR A 108 4.37 9.18 -3.35
C TYR A 108 5.02 7.83 -3.01
N PRO A 109 4.41 6.68 -3.38
CA PRO A 109 3.18 6.52 -4.16
C PRO A 109 1.88 6.82 -3.37
N LYS A 110 0.77 6.99 -4.11
CA LYS A 110 -0.57 7.24 -3.56
C LYS A 110 -1.58 6.20 -4.03
N TYR A 111 -2.65 6.01 -3.28
CA TYR A 111 -3.74 5.10 -3.62
C TYR A 111 -5.08 5.72 -3.22
N THR A 112 -6.07 5.62 -4.09
CA THR A 112 -7.44 6.13 -3.85
C THR A 112 -8.45 5.05 -4.21
N GLY A 113 -9.62 5.04 -3.58
CA GLY A 113 -10.70 4.11 -3.93
C GLY A 113 -11.27 4.31 -5.34
N ILE A 114 -11.00 5.45 -5.98
CA ILE A 114 -11.55 5.81 -7.30
C ILE A 114 -10.56 5.57 -8.43
N MET A 115 -9.33 6.08 -8.31
CA MET A 115 -8.30 5.96 -9.36
C MET A 115 -7.39 4.73 -9.15
N GLY A 116 -7.44 4.09 -7.98
CA GLY A 116 -6.51 3.05 -7.61
C GLY A 116 -5.11 3.60 -7.32
N LEU A 117 -4.08 2.84 -7.70
CA LEU A 117 -2.68 3.18 -7.48
C LEU A 117 -2.24 4.29 -8.43
N ILE A 118 -1.73 5.39 -7.88
CA ILE A 118 -1.18 6.52 -8.61
C ILE A 118 0.34 6.41 -8.56
N GLU A 119 0.90 6.02 -9.69
CA GLU A 119 2.34 5.95 -9.93
C GLU A 119 2.78 7.26 -10.61
N GLN A 120 3.89 7.84 -10.15
CA GLN A 120 4.52 8.99 -10.77
C GLN A 120 5.40 8.56 -11.94
#